data_AF-A0A662QGJ2-F1
#
_entry.id   AF-A0A662QGJ2-F1
#
_cell.length_a   1.000
_cell.length_b   1.000
_cell.length_c   1.000
_cell.angle_alpha   90.00
_cell.angle_beta   90.00
_cell.angle_gamma   90.00
#
_symmetry.space_group_name_H-M   'P 1'
#
loop_
_entity.id
_entity.type
_entity.pdbx_description
1 polymer ?
#
loop_
_entity_poly.entity_id
_entity_poly.type
_entity_poly.pdbx_seq_one_letter_code
_entity_poly.pdbx_strand_id
1 'polypeptide(L)'
;MAQQVYKADQIKRQVLASLRKFGERVVSDLERGRFPRIEIPARTTSNIVYDEKLRQYVLGDKRIERTAKNIRHLRPFAQLLWIATFAKQLIQRGKTSTLRDTYYVAIGEGIDFEDQSESDEMIMQLESILDFPREDFHIFPEERASIFGDLVIEYSIPGFRGRRIDLSAHPDGFAIGPALTTAEFVRCGAEQVFVIEKGAVFSRFVEEGADKKYKAILIHTAGQSPRNCRKIIRRLHDELGLPVYVFTDADPWGVHIASVLVHGSALSAHIREINVPDAIWAGVWPSDIRRYKLPSMKLSDRDIKRIQEL
;
A
#
# COMPACT_ATOMS: atom_id res chain seq x y z
N MET A 1 -33.17 6.95 12.03
CA MET A 1 -32.41 6.76 10.78
C MET A 1 -31.15 5.99 11.14
N ALA A 2 -30.99 4.75 10.66
CA ALA A 2 -29.77 3.99 10.91
C ALA A 2 -28.60 4.72 10.26
N GLN A 3 -27.62 5.19 11.05
CA GLN A 3 -26.37 5.72 10.51
C GLN A 3 -25.72 4.59 9.70
N GLN A 4 -25.58 4.79 8.39
CA GLN A 4 -24.86 3.88 7.52
C GLN A 4 -23.42 3.79 8.06
N VAL A 5 -23.07 2.62 8.61
CA VAL A 5 -21.74 2.40 9.19
C VAL A 5 -20.79 2.05 8.05
N TYR A 6 -19.97 3.01 7.64
CA TYR A 6 -18.95 2.78 6.62
C TYR A 6 -17.86 1.84 7.15
N LYS A 7 -17.30 0.98 6.28
CA LYS A 7 -16.19 0.06 6.62
C LYS A 7 -15.00 0.82 7.21
N ALA A 8 -14.72 2.01 6.67
CA ALA A 8 -13.69 2.93 7.17
C ALA A 8 -13.91 3.36 8.65
N ASP A 9 -15.16 3.57 9.08
CA ASP A 9 -15.47 3.98 10.45
C ASP A 9 -15.24 2.83 11.46
N GLN A 10 -15.38 1.58 11.02
CA GLN A 10 -15.08 0.41 11.85
C GLN A 10 -13.57 0.22 12.04
N ILE A 11 -12.81 0.28 10.95
CA ILE A 11 -11.34 0.20 10.97
C ILE A 11 -10.77 1.29 11.87
N LYS A 12 -11.26 2.53 11.72
CA LYS A 12 -10.89 3.67 12.56
C LYS A 12 -11.02 3.38 14.06
N ARG A 13 -12.12 2.75 14.47
CA ARG A 13 -12.35 2.38 15.88
C ARG A 13 -11.40 1.29 16.36
N GLN A 14 -11.14 0.28 15.53
CA GLN A 14 -10.22 -0.81 15.85
C GLN A 14 -8.77 -0.32 16.00
N VAL A 15 -8.33 0.56 15.09
CA VAL A 15 -7.01 1.18 15.13
C VAL A 15 -6.83 2.03 16.39
N LEU A 16 -7.81 2.89 16.71
CA LEU A 16 -7.77 3.70 17.93
C LEU A 16 -7.75 2.84 19.20
N ALA A 17 -8.51 1.75 19.24
CA ALA A 17 -8.50 0.82 20.35
C ALA A 17 -7.13 0.13 20.50
N SER A 18 -6.51 -0.26 19.40
CA SER A 18 -5.19 -0.91 19.39
C SER A 18 -4.07 0.04 19.82
N LEU A 19 -4.08 1.29 19.31
CA LEU A 19 -3.17 2.35 19.75
C LEU A 19 -3.33 2.66 21.24
N ARG A 20 -4.57 2.68 21.74
CA ARG A 20 -4.84 2.90 23.17
C ARG A 20 -4.30 1.76 24.03
N LYS A 21 -4.55 0.50 23.65
CA LYS A 21 -4.01 -0.68 24.36
C LYS A 21 -2.49 -0.69 24.38
N PHE A 22 -1.85 -0.30 23.27
CA PHE A 22 -0.40 -0.18 23.18
C PHE A 22 0.14 0.84 24.19
N GLY A 23 -0.47 2.03 24.27
CA GLY A 23 -0.11 3.04 25.28
C GLY A 23 -0.38 2.59 26.72
N GLU A 24 -1.54 1.98 26.99
CA GLU A 24 -1.91 1.46 28.32
C GLU A 24 -0.93 0.41 28.83
N ARG A 25 -0.41 -0.46 27.95
CA ARG A 25 0.63 -1.44 28.31
C ARG A 25 1.91 -0.75 28.78
N VAL A 26 2.35 0.27 28.06
CA VAL A 26 3.58 1.02 28.39
C VAL A 26 3.42 1.78 29.71
N VAL A 27 2.29 2.45 29.90
CA VAL A 27 1.99 3.16 31.17
C VAL A 27 1.90 2.18 32.34
N SER A 28 1.21 1.05 32.17
CA SER A 28 1.09 0.05 33.23
C SER A 28 2.43 -0.56 33.63
N ASP A 29 3.38 -0.71 32.71
CA ASP A 29 4.73 -1.18 33.07
C ASP A 29 5.48 -0.12 33.89
N LEU A 30 5.39 1.15 33.52
CA LEU A 30 6.00 2.26 34.26
C LEU A 30 5.41 2.42 35.67
N GLU A 31 4.09 2.37 35.81
CA GLU A 31 3.40 2.47 37.11
C GLU A 31 3.79 1.32 38.06
N ARG A 32 4.11 0.14 37.51
CA ARG A 32 4.60 -1.02 38.27
C ARG A 32 6.10 -0.97 38.53
N GLY A 33 6.79 0.12 38.19
CA GLY A 33 8.24 0.28 38.34
C GLY A 33 9.07 -0.64 37.44
N ARG A 34 8.48 -1.15 36.35
CA ARG A 34 9.18 -2.03 35.39
C ARG A 34 9.54 -1.22 34.15
N PHE A 35 10.71 -1.50 33.57
CA PHE A 35 11.07 -0.94 32.28
C PHE A 35 10.15 -1.49 31.18
N PRO A 36 9.47 -0.64 30.40
CA PRO A 36 8.62 -1.08 29.31
C PRO A 36 9.38 -1.95 28.30
N ARG A 37 8.69 -2.97 27.80
CA ARG A 37 9.20 -3.93 26.82
C ARG A 37 8.18 -4.12 25.70
N ILE A 38 8.63 -4.00 24.46
CA ILE A 38 7.85 -4.21 23.25
C ILE A 38 8.49 -5.34 22.46
N GLU A 39 7.65 -6.28 22.02
CA GLU A 39 8.03 -7.30 21.06
C GLU A 39 7.64 -6.85 19.66
N ILE A 40 8.60 -6.86 18.75
CA ILE A 40 8.44 -6.40 17.37
C ILE A 40 8.70 -7.58 16.44
N PRO A 41 7.80 -7.92 15.51
CA PRO A 41 8.08 -8.94 14.50
C PRO A 41 9.37 -8.63 13.73
N ALA A 42 10.27 -9.61 13.60
CA ALA A 42 11.53 -9.42 12.90
C ALA A 42 11.27 -9.35 11.38
N ARG A 43 11.73 -8.28 10.72
CA ARG A 43 11.55 -8.08 9.27
C ARG A 43 12.80 -8.44 8.45
N THR A 44 13.64 -9.31 8.99
CA THR A 44 14.82 -9.82 8.28
C THR A 44 14.40 -10.78 7.17
N THR A 45 15.15 -10.85 6.07
CA THR A 45 14.90 -11.80 4.96
C THR A 45 14.78 -13.25 5.43
N SER A 46 15.50 -13.63 6.48
CA SER A 46 15.44 -14.97 7.11
C SER A 46 14.20 -15.23 7.97
N ASN A 47 13.30 -14.25 8.12
CA ASN A 47 12.01 -14.41 8.80
C ASN A 47 10.83 -14.25 7.82
N ILE A 48 11.09 -13.99 6.54
CA ILE A 48 10.02 -13.88 5.54
C ILE A 48 9.78 -15.27 4.98
N VAL A 49 8.53 -15.73 5.05
CA VAL A 49 8.10 -17.04 4.56
C VAL A 49 7.01 -16.84 3.53
N TYR A 50 7.01 -17.64 2.47
CA TYR A 50 5.92 -17.63 1.50
C TYR A 50 4.78 -18.52 2.01
N ASP A 51 3.60 -17.95 2.21
CA ASP A 51 2.40 -18.68 2.59
C ASP A 51 1.68 -19.17 1.32
N GLU A 52 1.65 -20.49 1.11
CA GLU A 52 1.02 -21.09 -0.07
C GLU A 52 -0.50 -20.91 -0.11
N LYS A 53 -1.17 -20.79 1.05
CA LYS A 53 -2.63 -20.61 1.10
C LYS A 53 -3.02 -19.19 0.74
N LEU A 54 -2.29 -18.23 1.28
CA LEU A 54 -2.51 -16.81 1.01
C LEU A 54 -1.83 -16.36 -0.29
N ARG A 55 -0.97 -17.21 -0.88
CA ARG A 55 -0.15 -16.91 -2.07
C ARG A 55 0.59 -15.57 -1.92
N GLN A 56 1.15 -15.34 -0.73
CA GLN A 56 1.81 -14.08 -0.38
C GLN A 56 3.00 -14.32 0.57
N TYR A 57 3.97 -13.41 0.54
CA TYR A 57 5.03 -13.37 1.55
C TYR A 57 4.50 -12.81 2.88
N VAL A 58 4.73 -13.55 3.97
CA VAL A 58 4.32 -13.19 5.34
C VAL A 58 5.52 -13.20 6.29
N LEU A 59 5.41 -12.46 7.41
CA LEU A 59 6.37 -12.56 8.51
C LEU A 59 6.18 -13.86 9.29
N GLY A 60 7.28 -14.56 9.57
CA GLY A 60 7.35 -15.71 10.45
C GLY A 60 7.45 -15.34 11.94
N ASP A 61 7.72 -16.34 12.78
CA ASP A 61 7.55 -16.24 14.23
C ASP A 61 8.67 -15.49 14.97
N LYS A 62 9.78 -15.13 14.31
CA LYS A 62 10.88 -14.45 15.00
C LYS A 62 10.45 -13.04 15.43
N ARG A 63 10.74 -12.72 16.69
CA ARG A 63 10.47 -11.40 17.28
C ARG A 63 11.75 -10.80 17.85
N ILE A 64 11.84 -9.48 17.75
CA ILE A 64 12.89 -8.65 18.32
C ILE A 64 12.33 -7.97 19.56
N GLU A 65 13.16 -7.97 20.59
CA GLU A 65 12.93 -7.33 21.87
C GLU A 65 13.41 -5.86 21.83
N ARG A 66 12.53 -4.90 22.11
CA ARG A 66 12.95 -3.54 22.50
C ARG A 66 12.53 -3.26 23.94
N THR A 67 13.48 -2.79 24.75
CA THR A 67 13.26 -2.49 26.17
C THR A 67 13.89 -1.16 26.54
N ALA A 68 13.19 -0.37 27.35
CA ALA A 68 13.71 0.89 27.88
C ALA A 68 14.89 0.71 28.86
N LYS A 69 15.17 -0.53 29.31
CA LYS A 69 16.36 -0.83 30.12
C LYS A 69 17.67 -0.66 29.37
N ASN A 70 17.65 -0.83 28.04
CA ASN A 70 18.84 -0.69 27.20
C ASN A 70 18.92 0.74 26.65
N ILE A 71 20.00 1.45 26.97
CA ILE A 71 20.23 2.85 26.55
C ILE A 71 20.12 2.99 25.02
N ARG A 72 20.63 2.00 24.26
CA ARG A 72 20.56 2.02 22.78
C ARG A 72 19.14 1.92 22.24
N HIS A 73 18.22 1.34 23.00
CA HIS A 73 16.82 1.16 22.59
C HIS A 73 15.96 2.36 22.98
N LEU A 74 16.45 3.27 23.83
CA LEU A 74 15.65 4.36 24.39
C LEU A 74 15.20 5.36 23.31
N ARG A 75 16.11 5.78 22.42
CA ARG A 75 15.79 6.68 21.30
C ARG A 75 14.78 6.06 20.33
N PRO A 76 14.99 4.84 19.79
CA PRO A 76 14.00 4.19 18.92
C PRO A 76 12.66 3.89 19.60
N PHE A 77 12.68 3.65 20.91
CA PHE A 77 11.46 3.44 21.70
C PHE A 77 10.64 4.74 21.83
N ALA A 78 11.30 5.86 22.12
CA ALA A 78 10.66 7.17 22.19
C ALA A 78 10.08 7.61 20.83
N GLN A 79 10.85 7.44 19.75
CA GLN A 79 10.39 7.69 18.38
C GLN A 79 9.12 6.88 18.05
N LEU A 80 9.10 5.58 18.36
CA LEU A 80 7.94 4.72 18.13
C LEU A 80 6.69 5.17 18.89
N LEU A 81 6.85 5.55 20.17
CA LEU A 81 5.76 6.09 20.99
C LEU A 81 5.22 7.41 20.44
N TRP A 82 6.12 8.26 19.95
CA TRP A 82 5.75 9.52 19.34
C TRP A 82 4.93 9.29 18.07
N ILE A 83 5.36 8.39 17.18
CA ILE A 83 4.60 8.05 15.96
C ILE A 83 3.22 7.48 16.30
N ALA A 84 3.14 6.60 17.31
CA ALA A 84 1.85 6.07 17.77
C ALA A 84 0.92 7.18 18.29
N THR A 85 1.49 8.17 18.99
CA THR A 85 0.75 9.34 19.49
C THR A 85 0.30 10.24 18.32
N PHE A 86 1.18 10.50 17.37
CA PHE A 86 0.90 11.29 16.17
C PHE A 86 -0.21 10.65 15.33
N ALA A 87 -0.11 9.34 15.05
CA ALA A 87 -1.15 8.55 14.38
C ALA A 87 -2.50 8.68 15.08
N LYS A 88 -2.55 8.52 16.41
CA LYS A 88 -3.77 8.69 17.20
C LYS A 88 -4.36 10.10 17.02
N GLN A 89 -3.53 11.15 17.04
CA GLN A 89 -3.99 12.53 16.84
C GLN A 89 -4.55 12.76 15.43
N LEU A 90 -3.89 12.24 14.38
CA LEU A 90 -4.36 12.34 13.00
C LEU A 90 -5.76 11.73 12.86
N ILE A 91 -5.94 10.52 13.38
CA ILE A 91 -7.20 9.79 13.33
C ILE A 91 -8.31 10.54 14.11
N GLN A 92 -8.01 11.02 15.32
CA GLN A 92 -8.97 11.76 16.15
C GLN A 92 -9.40 13.07 15.51
N ARG A 93 -8.46 13.82 14.92
CA ARG A 93 -8.73 15.10 14.24
C ARG A 93 -9.27 14.93 12.83
N GLY A 94 -9.28 13.70 12.29
CA GLY A 94 -9.69 13.43 10.91
C GLY A 94 -8.76 14.07 9.86
N LYS A 95 -7.47 14.25 10.21
CA LYS A 95 -6.44 14.80 9.31
C LYS A 95 -5.59 13.66 8.74
N THR A 96 -4.88 13.95 7.65
CA THR A 96 -3.93 13.04 7.01
C THR A 96 -2.56 13.71 6.92
N SER A 97 -1.49 12.92 6.97
CA SER A 97 -0.11 13.39 6.81
C SER A 97 0.63 12.53 5.80
N THR A 98 1.67 13.09 5.18
CA THR A 98 2.57 12.31 4.32
C THR A 98 3.75 11.75 5.13
N LEU A 99 4.47 10.78 4.59
CA LEU A 99 5.71 10.28 5.22
C LEU A 99 6.72 11.41 5.47
N ARG A 100 6.91 12.29 4.48
CA ARG A 100 7.79 13.47 4.60
C ARG A 100 7.30 14.47 5.63
N ASP A 101 5.99 14.76 5.62
CA ASP A 101 5.39 15.69 6.58
C ASP A 101 5.51 15.14 8.01
N THR A 102 5.29 13.84 8.20
CA THR A 102 5.48 13.17 9.50
C THR A 102 6.91 13.34 10.02
N TYR A 103 7.91 13.19 9.17
CA TYR A 103 9.33 13.43 9.50
C TYR A 103 9.59 14.89 9.91
N TYR A 104 9.09 15.87 9.16
CA TYR A 104 9.29 17.28 9.49
C TYR A 104 8.58 17.70 10.79
N VAL A 105 7.36 17.21 11.02
CA VAL A 105 6.63 17.47 12.27
C VAL A 105 7.39 16.87 13.46
N ALA A 106 7.95 15.67 13.30
CA ALA A 106 8.74 15.03 14.35
C ALA A 106 9.95 15.87 14.77
N ILE A 107 10.72 16.36 13.80
CA ILE A 107 11.87 17.23 14.04
C ILE A 107 11.43 18.53 14.73
N GLY A 108 10.31 19.12 14.28
CA GLY A 108 9.75 20.33 14.87
C GLY A 108 9.31 20.16 16.33
N GLU A 109 8.88 18.98 16.72
CA GLU A 109 8.52 18.62 18.11
C GLU A 109 9.71 18.14 18.95
N GLY A 110 10.93 18.17 18.40
CA GLY A 110 12.17 17.81 19.10
C GLY A 110 12.45 16.30 19.13
N ILE A 111 11.82 15.51 18.27
CA ILE A 111 12.16 14.10 18.09
C ILE A 111 13.32 13.99 17.11
N ASP A 112 14.40 13.41 17.59
CA ASP A 112 15.65 13.27 16.85
C ASP A 112 15.58 12.10 15.87
N PHE A 113 15.32 12.38 14.60
CA PHE A 113 15.47 11.44 13.47
C PHE A 113 16.69 11.86 12.62
N GLU A 114 17.54 10.90 12.25
CA GLU A 114 18.73 11.15 11.42
C GLU A 114 18.34 11.41 9.97
N ASP A 115 17.40 10.64 9.44
CA ASP A 115 16.89 10.76 8.09
C ASP A 115 15.43 10.32 7.97
N GLN A 116 14.86 10.51 6.77
CA GLN A 116 13.50 10.06 6.49
C GLN A 116 13.38 8.53 6.61
N SER A 117 14.43 7.79 6.25
CA SER A 117 14.45 6.32 6.27
C SER A 117 14.22 5.77 7.68
N GLU A 118 14.79 6.40 8.71
CA GLU A 118 14.61 6.05 10.11
C GLU A 118 13.15 6.24 10.55
N SER A 119 12.55 7.37 10.16
CA SER A 119 11.12 7.63 10.45
C SER A 119 10.21 6.63 9.75
N ASP A 120 10.47 6.32 8.48
CA ASP A 120 9.75 5.33 7.70
C ASP A 120 9.90 3.93 8.34
N GLU A 121 11.08 3.59 8.86
CA GLU A 121 11.30 2.34 9.57
C GLU A 121 10.42 2.25 10.82
N MET A 122 10.35 3.31 11.63
CA MET A 122 9.54 3.33 12.84
C MET A 122 8.03 3.26 12.53
N ILE A 123 7.56 3.92 11.47
CA ILE A 123 6.17 3.75 10.97
C ILE A 123 5.92 2.29 10.63
N MET A 124 6.80 1.65 9.88
CA MET A 124 6.62 0.24 9.52
C MET A 124 6.71 -0.72 10.71
N GLN A 125 7.51 -0.39 11.74
CA GLN A 125 7.50 -1.16 12.99
C GLN A 125 6.15 -1.04 13.71
N LEU A 126 5.56 0.16 13.73
CA LEU A 126 4.22 0.37 14.26
C LEU A 126 3.17 -0.43 13.49
N GLU A 127 3.26 -0.46 12.14
CA GLU A 127 2.41 -1.32 11.30
C GLU A 127 2.49 -2.79 11.74
N SER A 128 3.72 -3.28 11.96
CA SER A 128 3.97 -4.68 12.33
C SER A 128 3.50 -5.03 13.75
N ILE A 129 3.54 -4.07 14.68
CA ILE A 129 3.10 -4.27 16.07
C ILE A 129 1.58 -4.28 16.16
N LEU A 130 0.91 -3.40 15.42
CA LEU A 130 -0.53 -3.23 15.48
C LEU A 130 -1.28 -4.11 14.47
N ASP A 131 -0.58 -4.72 13.50
CA ASP A 131 -1.15 -5.51 12.40
C ASP A 131 -2.13 -4.68 11.55
N PHE A 132 -1.87 -3.37 11.43
CA PHE A 132 -2.62 -2.45 10.58
C PHE A 132 -1.67 -1.73 9.62
N PRO A 133 -2.07 -1.55 8.36
CA PRO A 133 -1.29 -0.77 7.40
C PRO A 133 -1.31 0.73 7.77
N ARG A 134 -0.24 1.46 7.44
CA ARG A 134 -0.06 2.89 7.77
C ARG A 134 -1.12 3.81 7.21
N GLU A 135 -1.75 3.39 6.11
CA GLU A 135 -2.85 4.13 5.52
C GLU A 135 -4.04 4.22 6.49
N ASP A 136 -4.22 3.22 7.37
CA ASP A 136 -5.26 3.23 8.41
C ASP A 136 -4.86 4.13 9.60
N PHE A 137 -3.57 4.48 9.72
CA PHE A 137 -3.06 5.51 10.63
C PHE A 137 -3.19 6.93 10.06
N HIS A 138 -3.79 7.08 8.87
CA HIS A 138 -3.87 8.33 8.12
C HIS A 138 -2.50 8.89 7.69
N ILE A 139 -1.48 8.03 7.59
CA ILE A 139 -0.15 8.38 7.09
C ILE A 139 0.01 7.78 5.71
N PHE A 140 0.30 8.62 4.71
CA PHE A 140 0.31 8.19 3.31
C PHE A 140 1.64 8.51 2.62
N PRO A 141 2.13 7.62 1.75
CA PRO A 141 3.17 7.99 0.79
C PRO A 141 2.66 9.01 -0.24
N GLU A 142 3.57 9.79 -0.81
CA GLU A 142 3.29 10.65 -1.96
C GLU A 142 3.28 9.79 -3.23
N GLU A 143 2.09 9.32 -3.63
CA GLU A 143 1.94 8.35 -4.72
C GLU A 143 1.41 9.01 -6.01
N ARG A 144 1.89 8.55 -7.16
CA ARG A 144 1.49 9.00 -8.50
C ARG A 144 0.84 7.85 -9.28
N ALA A 145 -0.29 7.36 -8.79
CA ALA A 145 -1.08 6.37 -9.52
C ALA A 145 -2.41 6.99 -9.96
N SER A 146 -2.92 6.55 -11.11
CA SER A 146 -4.18 7.06 -11.68
C SER A 146 -5.12 5.93 -12.04
N ILE A 147 -6.43 6.19 -12.02
CA ILE A 147 -7.50 5.27 -12.40
C ILE A 147 -8.44 5.95 -13.39
N PHE A 148 -8.86 5.21 -14.42
CA PHE A 148 -9.80 5.66 -15.44
C PHE A 148 -10.68 4.51 -15.91
N GLY A 149 -12.00 4.73 -16.05
CA GLY A 149 -12.92 3.73 -16.58
C GLY A 149 -14.33 3.88 -16.03
N ASP A 150 -15.24 3.01 -16.49
CA ASP A 150 -16.66 2.99 -16.10
C ASP A 150 -16.87 2.42 -14.68
N LEU A 151 -16.51 3.22 -13.69
CA LEU A 151 -16.69 2.97 -12.27
C LEU A 151 -17.18 4.25 -11.59
N VAL A 152 -18.34 4.15 -10.93
CA VAL A 152 -18.90 5.20 -10.09
C VAL A 152 -18.59 4.88 -8.64
N ILE A 153 -17.86 5.78 -8.00
CA ILE A 153 -17.48 5.68 -6.58
C ILE A 153 -18.23 6.71 -5.74
N GLU A 154 -18.45 6.39 -4.47
CA GLU A 154 -18.97 7.32 -3.47
C GLU A 154 -17.95 7.51 -2.35
N TYR A 155 -17.58 8.78 -2.10
CA TYR A 155 -16.62 9.07 -1.03
C TYR A 155 -17.24 8.83 0.36
N SER A 156 -16.44 8.23 1.24
CA SER A 156 -16.79 7.93 2.64
C SER A 156 -16.17 8.92 3.64
N ILE A 157 -15.25 9.78 3.19
CA ILE A 157 -14.52 10.72 4.04
C ILE A 157 -15.37 11.92 4.49
N PRO A 158 -15.20 12.42 5.74
CA PRO A 158 -15.90 13.62 6.22
C PRO A 158 -15.71 14.82 5.28
N GLY A 159 -16.79 15.53 4.97
CA GLY A 159 -16.80 16.66 4.02
C GLY A 159 -17.13 16.30 2.58
N PHE A 160 -16.89 15.05 2.15
CA PHE A 160 -17.24 14.57 0.81
C PHE A 160 -18.22 13.38 0.82
N ARG A 161 -18.75 13.00 2.00
CA ARG A 161 -19.71 11.90 2.15
C ARG A 161 -20.91 12.04 1.21
N GLY A 162 -21.24 10.97 0.50
CA GLY A 162 -22.37 10.93 -0.43
C GLY A 162 -22.08 11.54 -1.80
N ARG A 163 -20.88 12.12 -2.02
CA ARG A 163 -20.50 12.65 -3.33
C ARG A 163 -20.10 11.49 -4.24
N ARG A 164 -20.84 11.33 -5.32
CA ARG A 164 -20.58 10.34 -6.36
C ARG A 164 -19.75 10.94 -7.47
N ILE A 165 -18.73 10.22 -7.91
CA ILE A 165 -17.89 10.59 -9.05
C ILE A 165 -17.80 9.39 -9.98
N ASP A 166 -17.96 9.68 -11.26
CA ASP A 166 -17.67 8.76 -12.35
C ASP A 166 -16.20 8.90 -12.74
N LEU A 167 -15.44 7.80 -12.66
CA LEU A 167 -14.00 7.78 -12.95
C LEU A 167 -13.69 7.88 -14.44
N SER A 168 -14.70 7.81 -15.32
CA SER A 168 -14.55 8.03 -16.76
C SER A 168 -14.60 9.52 -17.15
N ALA A 169 -14.93 10.42 -16.21
CA ALA A 169 -15.15 11.83 -16.49
C ALA A 169 -13.87 12.66 -16.69
N HIS A 170 -12.69 12.15 -16.32
CA HIS A 170 -11.43 12.86 -16.39
C HIS A 170 -10.45 12.19 -17.38
N PRO A 171 -10.08 12.84 -18.50
CA PRO A 171 -9.21 12.23 -19.53
C PRO A 171 -7.85 11.74 -19.00
N ASP A 172 -7.21 12.47 -18.09
CA ASP A 172 -5.93 12.05 -17.50
C ASP A 172 -6.06 10.97 -16.41
N GLY A 173 -7.28 10.51 -16.16
CA GLY A 173 -7.63 9.68 -15.01
C GLY A 173 -7.65 10.44 -13.69
N PHE A 174 -8.25 9.83 -12.68
CA PHE A 174 -8.27 10.34 -11.32
C PHE A 174 -7.07 9.81 -10.54
N ALA A 175 -6.41 10.67 -9.77
CA ALA A 175 -5.35 10.24 -8.88
C ALA A 175 -5.89 9.29 -7.80
N ILE A 176 -5.21 8.15 -7.63
CA ILE A 176 -5.47 7.19 -6.56
C ILE A 176 -4.89 7.75 -5.26
N GLY A 177 -5.71 8.52 -4.55
CA GLY A 177 -5.39 9.05 -3.23
C GLY A 177 -6.11 8.30 -2.10
N PRO A 178 -5.83 8.69 -0.83
CA PRO A 178 -6.43 8.09 0.36
C PRO A 178 -7.96 8.00 0.31
N ALA A 179 -8.60 9.07 -0.14
CA ALA A 179 -10.05 9.17 -0.20
C ALA A 179 -10.66 8.19 -1.22
N LEU A 180 -9.93 7.92 -2.31
CA LEU A 180 -10.37 7.00 -3.37
C LEU A 180 -10.21 5.54 -2.91
N THR A 181 -9.12 5.23 -2.20
CA THR A 181 -8.87 3.89 -1.65
C THR A 181 -9.95 3.43 -0.66
N THR A 182 -10.55 4.36 0.09
CA THR A 182 -11.62 4.09 1.06
C THR A 182 -13.03 4.34 0.51
N ALA A 183 -13.17 4.72 -0.76
CA ALA A 183 -14.46 4.99 -1.37
C ALA A 183 -15.26 3.69 -1.58
N GLU A 184 -16.58 3.80 -1.55
CA GLU A 184 -17.49 2.67 -1.81
C GLU A 184 -17.79 2.56 -3.30
N PHE A 185 -17.82 1.35 -3.84
CA PHE A 185 -18.17 1.11 -5.24
C PHE A 185 -19.70 1.09 -5.39
N VAL A 186 -20.25 2.02 -6.16
CA VAL A 186 -21.71 2.14 -6.35
C VAL A 186 -22.17 1.42 -7.60
N ARG A 187 -21.44 1.62 -8.71
CA ARG A 187 -21.76 1.04 -10.00
C ARG A 187 -20.48 0.78 -10.76
N CYS A 188 -20.37 -0.42 -11.34
CA CYS A 188 -19.27 -0.80 -12.22
C CYS A 188 -19.88 -1.35 -13.52
N GLY A 189 -19.52 -0.76 -14.66
CA GLY A 189 -19.87 -1.29 -15.99
C GLY A 189 -18.74 -2.06 -16.67
N ALA A 190 -17.56 -2.07 -16.05
CA ALA A 190 -16.40 -2.80 -16.54
C ALA A 190 -16.48 -4.31 -16.23
N GLU A 191 -15.86 -5.11 -17.09
CA GLU A 191 -15.74 -6.56 -17.01
C GLU A 191 -14.31 -7.01 -16.67
N GLN A 192 -13.32 -6.11 -16.71
CA GLN A 192 -11.92 -6.42 -16.41
C GLN A 192 -11.11 -5.19 -15.98
N VAL A 193 -9.91 -5.41 -15.44
CA VAL A 193 -8.99 -4.35 -15.00
C VAL A 193 -7.65 -4.48 -15.73
N PHE A 194 -7.18 -3.39 -16.34
CA PHE A 194 -5.87 -3.30 -16.97
C PHE A 194 -4.93 -2.43 -16.14
N VAL A 195 -3.90 -3.05 -15.57
CA VAL A 195 -2.86 -2.39 -14.79
C VAL A 195 -1.68 -2.10 -15.72
N ILE A 196 -1.35 -0.82 -15.90
CA ILE A 196 -0.40 -0.33 -16.89
C ILE A 196 0.73 0.40 -16.16
N GLU A 197 1.97 0.00 -16.42
CA GLU A 197 3.14 0.61 -15.79
C GLU A 197 3.46 2.00 -16.34
N LYS A 198 3.51 2.12 -17.67
CA LYS A 198 3.97 3.33 -18.37
C LYS A 198 2.83 4.31 -18.62
N GLY A 199 3.02 5.55 -18.17
CA GLY A 199 2.06 6.64 -18.39
C GLY A 199 1.75 6.91 -19.86
N ALA A 200 2.75 6.85 -20.75
CA ALA A 200 2.52 7.04 -22.19
C ALA A 200 1.61 5.96 -22.80
N VAL A 201 1.69 4.72 -22.31
CA VAL A 201 0.81 3.63 -22.74
C VAL A 201 -0.60 3.82 -22.18
N PHE A 202 -0.71 4.25 -20.93
CA PHE A 202 -1.97 4.58 -20.29
C PHE A 202 -2.71 5.70 -21.06
N SER A 203 -2.06 6.83 -21.35
CA SER A 203 -2.65 7.92 -22.12
C SER A 203 -3.14 7.45 -23.48
N ARG A 204 -2.35 6.61 -24.18
CA ARG A 204 -2.73 6.06 -25.48
C ARG A 204 -3.94 5.11 -25.38
N PHE A 205 -4.07 4.33 -24.32
CA PHE A 205 -5.24 3.47 -24.10
C PHE A 205 -6.51 4.30 -23.90
N VAL A 206 -6.40 5.43 -23.20
CA VAL A 206 -7.52 6.37 -23.05
C VAL A 206 -7.90 7.01 -24.38
N GLU A 207 -6.91 7.49 -25.15
CA GLU A 207 -7.12 8.11 -26.48
C GLU A 207 -7.80 7.15 -27.48
N GLU A 208 -7.42 5.88 -27.47
CA GLU A 208 -7.98 4.84 -28.35
C GLU A 208 -9.31 4.25 -27.82
N GLY A 209 -9.80 4.71 -26.66
CA GLY A 209 -11.05 4.24 -26.06
C GLY A 209 -11.03 2.77 -25.63
N ALA A 210 -9.87 2.28 -25.17
CA ALA A 210 -9.69 0.90 -24.74
C ALA A 210 -10.61 0.52 -23.56
N ASP A 211 -10.91 1.48 -22.68
CA ASP A 211 -11.86 1.36 -21.58
C ASP A 211 -13.25 0.94 -22.07
N LYS A 212 -13.76 1.56 -23.14
CA LYS A 212 -15.08 1.25 -23.72
C LYS A 212 -15.04 -0.01 -24.59
N LYS A 213 -14.00 -0.15 -25.41
CA LYS A 213 -13.85 -1.26 -26.35
C LYS A 213 -13.74 -2.61 -25.64
N TYR A 214 -12.98 -2.65 -24.55
CA TYR A 214 -12.74 -3.86 -23.77
C TYR A 214 -13.52 -3.89 -22.45
N LYS A 215 -14.36 -2.88 -22.17
CA LYS A 215 -15.05 -2.71 -20.89
C LYS A 215 -14.06 -2.86 -19.72
N ALA A 216 -12.97 -2.12 -19.78
CA ALA A 216 -11.85 -2.27 -18.86
C ALA A 216 -11.67 -1.03 -17.97
N ILE A 217 -11.34 -1.24 -16.70
CA ILE A 217 -10.81 -0.17 -15.84
C ILE A 217 -9.31 -0.09 -16.07
N LEU A 218 -8.83 1.07 -16.51
CA LEU A 218 -7.42 1.35 -16.72
C LEU A 218 -6.81 1.93 -15.43
N ILE A 219 -5.72 1.33 -14.97
CA ILE A 219 -4.99 1.78 -13.79
C ILE A 219 -3.53 2.00 -14.15
N HIS A 220 -3.03 3.21 -13.94
CA HIS A 220 -1.63 3.55 -14.12
C HIS A 220 -0.88 3.48 -12.79
N THR A 221 0.21 2.70 -12.73
CA THR A 221 0.99 2.52 -11.49
C THR A 221 2.23 3.41 -11.39
N ALA A 222 2.71 3.99 -12.50
CA ALA A 222 3.94 4.77 -12.58
C ALA A 222 5.17 4.04 -12.01
N GLY A 223 5.44 2.83 -12.51
CA GLY A 223 6.48 1.95 -12.00
C GLY A 223 5.95 0.94 -10.98
N GLN A 224 6.71 0.72 -9.89
CA GLN A 224 6.31 -0.23 -8.84
C GLN A 224 5.00 0.22 -8.19
N SER A 225 3.99 -0.67 -8.24
CA SER A 225 2.63 -0.35 -7.80
C SER A 225 2.58 0.15 -6.36
N PRO A 226 2.15 1.41 -6.16
CA PRO A 226 2.03 1.98 -4.83
C PRO A 226 1.01 1.21 -3.96
N ARG A 227 1.07 1.34 -2.62
CA ARG A 227 0.24 0.50 -1.72
C ARG A 227 -1.25 0.78 -1.90
N ASN A 228 -1.64 2.04 -2.07
CA ASN A 228 -3.05 2.38 -2.31
C ASN A 228 -3.56 1.83 -3.63
N CYS A 229 -2.72 1.90 -4.67
CA CYS A 229 -3.04 1.35 -5.98
C CYS A 229 -3.29 -0.16 -5.89
N ARG A 230 -2.40 -0.90 -5.22
CA ARG A 230 -2.56 -2.35 -4.98
C ARG A 230 -3.83 -2.68 -4.19
N LYS A 231 -4.13 -1.92 -3.13
CA LYS A 231 -5.38 -2.04 -2.36
C LYS A 231 -6.61 -1.88 -3.26
N ILE A 232 -6.64 -0.88 -4.14
CA ILE A 232 -7.77 -0.69 -5.06
C ILE A 232 -7.87 -1.83 -6.05
N ILE A 233 -6.76 -2.25 -6.68
CA ILE A 233 -6.76 -3.36 -7.64
C ILE A 233 -7.31 -4.63 -6.95
N ARG A 234 -6.88 -4.90 -5.71
CA ARG A 234 -7.39 -6.01 -4.92
C ARG A 234 -8.88 -5.88 -4.61
N ARG A 235 -9.36 -4.70 -4.24
CA ARG A 235 -10.79 -4.46 -4.00
C ARG A 235 -11.63 -4.64 -5.27
N LEU A 236 -11.15 -4.18 -6.44
CA LEU A 236 -11.83 -4.41 -7.71
C LEU A 236 -11.92 -5.90 -8.06
N HIS A 237 -10.87 -6.66 -7.73
CA HIS A 237 -10.87 -8.12 -7.91
C HIS A 237 -11.82 -8.82 -6.92
N ASP A 238 -11.71 -8.55 -5.62
CA ASP A 238 -12.42 -9.30 -4.58
C ASP A 238 -13.89 -8.86 -4.40
N GLU A 239 -14.17 -7.55 -4.48
CA GLU A 239 -15.52 -7.00 -4.25
C GLU A 239 -16.37 -7.06 -5.53
N LEU A 240 -15.76 -6.91 -6.72
CA LEU A 240 -16.48 -6.88 -8.00
C LEU A 240 -16.21 -8.10 -8.89
N GLY A 241 -15.29 -9.00 -8.51
CA GLY A 241 -14.97 -10.20 -9.28
C GLY A 241 -14.25 -9.93 -10.60
N LEU A 242 -13.61 -8.77 -10.76
CA LEU A 242 -13.01 -8.38 -12.03
C LEU A 242 -11.64 -9.04 -12.22
N PRO A 243 -11.38 -9.74 -13.35
CA PRO A 243 -10.06 -10.25 -13.69
C PRO A 243 -9.08 -9.09 -13.89
N VAL A 244 -7.87 -9.27 -13.37
CA VAL A 244 -6.81 -8.26 -13.40
C VAL A 244 -5.72 -8.67 -14.39
N TYR A 245 -5.44 -7.83 -15.38
CA TYR A 245 -4.41 -8.02 -16.38
C TYR A 245 -3.32 -6.96 -16.22
N VAL A 246 -2.07 -7.40 -16.18
CA VAL A 246 -0.91 -6.53 -15.93
C VAL A 246 -0.11 -6.36 -17.22
N PHE A 247 0.15 -5.10 -17.58
CA PHE A 247 0.93 -4.69 -18.74
C PHE A 247 2.20 -3.96 -18.30
N THR A 248 3.34 -4.62 -18.50
CA THR A 248 4.68 -4.11 -18.19
C THR A 248 5.61 -4.35 -19.38
N ASP A 249 6.77 -3.70 -19.37
CA ASP A 249 7.82 -4.02 -20.35
C ASP A 249 8.32 -5.46 -20.21
N ALA A 250 8.86 -5.98 -21.32
CA ALA A 250 9.49 -7.30 -21.40
C ALA A 250 10.94 -7.28 -20.89
N ASP A 251 11.15 -6.75 -19.68
CA ASP A 251 12.44 -6.69 -19.02
C ASP A 251 12.35 -7.22 -17.57
N PRO A 252 13.49 -7.43 -16.87
CA PRO A 252 13.48 -7.97 -15.52
C PRO A 252 12.75 -7.08 -14.50
N TRP A 253 12.69 -5.77 -14.74
CA TRP A 253 12.00 -4.83 -13.87
C TRP A 253 10.49 -4.90 -14.06
N GLY A 254 10.00 -4.98 -15.29
CA GLY A 254 8.61 -5.21 -15.62
C GLY A 254 8.10 -6.53 -15.05
N VAL A 255 8.87 -7.61 -15.21
CA VAL A 255 8.58 -8.91 -14.56
C VAL A 255 8.51 -8.77 -13.04
N HIS A 256 9.43 -8.01 -12.44
CA HIS A 256 9.42 -7.76 -11.00
C HIS A 256 8.18 -6.96 -10.55
N ILE A 257 7.76 -5.95 -11.31
CA ILE A 257 6.55 -5.16 -11.01
C ILE A 257 5.31 -6.04 -11.04
N ALA A 258 5.16 -6.88 -12.07
CA ALA A 258 4.06 -7.84 -12.16
C ALA A 258 4.12 -8.85 -10.99
N SER A 259 5.30 -9.39 -10.68
CA SER A 259 5.48 -10.33 -9.56
C SER A 259 5.11 -9.72 -8.20
N VAL A 260 5.45 -8.45 -7.95
CA VAL A 260 5.09 -7.75 -6.71
C VAL A 260 3.58 -7.56 -6.57
N LEU A 261 2.86 -7.34 -7.69
CA LEU A 261 1.41 -7.25 -7.66
C LEU A 261 0.78 -8.63 -7.37
N VAL A 262 1.33 -9.71 -7.93
CA VAL A 262 0.80 -11.08 -7.79
C VAL A 262 1.14 -11.69 -6.42
N HIS A 263 2.41 -11.71 -6.05
CA HIS A 263 2.93 -12.43 -4.88
C HIS A 263 3.20 -11.53 -3.66
N GLY A 264 3.12 -10.21 -3.84
CA GLY A 264 3.54 -9.26 -2.82
C GLY A 264 5.05 -8.99 -2.83
N SER A 265 5.50 -8.10 -1.95
CA SER A 265 6.91 -7.76 -1.79
C SER A 265 7.40 -8.18 -0.41
N ALA A 266 8.62 -8.69 -0.32
CA ALA A 266 9.30 -8.96 0.94
C ALA A 266 9.27 -7.73 1.89
N LEU A 267 9.39 -6.52 1.36
CA LEU A 267 9.34 -5.27 2.14
C LEU A 267 7.95 -4.96 2.74
N SER A 268 6.91 -5.60 2.22
CA SER A 268 5.53 -5.46 2.70
C SER A 268 4.99 -6.76 3.28
N ALA A 269 5.84 -7.72 3.64
CA ALA A 269 5.42 -9.03 4.17
C ALA A 269 4.66 -8.95 5.51
N HIS A 270 4.72 -7.80 6.18
CA HIS A 270 3.93 -7.51 7.38
C HIS A 270 2.48 -7.08 7.06
N ILE A 271 2.17 -6.75 5.81
CA ILE A 271 0.83 -6.36 5.38
C ILE A 271 0.23 -7.50 4.58
N ARG A 272 -0.90 -8.00 5.07
CA ARG A 272 -1.64 -9.09 4.42
C ARG A 272 -2.64 -8.52 3.41
N GLU A 273 -2.98 -9.35 2.41
CA GLU A 273 -4.11 -9.14 1.50
C GLU A 273 -4.02 -7.85 0.65
N ILE A 274 -2.80 -7.42 0.33
CA ILE A 274 -2.57 -6.29 -0.58
C ILE A 274 -2.22 -6.73 -2.01
N ASN A 275 -1.77 -7.97 -2.19
CA ASN A 275 -1.45 -8.55 -3.48
C ASN A 275 -2.68 -9.22 -4.11
N VAL A 276 -2.63 -9.42 -5.43
CA VAL A 276 -3.69 -10.06 -6.22
C VAL A 276 -3.12 -11.32 -6.87
N PRO A 277 -3.14 -12.47 -6.18
CA PRO A 277 -2.56 -13.72 -6.69
C PRO A 277 -3.14 -14.21 -8.02
N ASP A 278 -4.38 -13.81 -8.34
CA ASP A 278 -5.08 -14.20 -9.56
C ASP A 278 -4.84 -13.21 -10.72
N ALA A 279 -4.02 -12.18 -10.50
CA ALA A 279 -3.66 -11.25 -11.56
C ALA A 279 -2.78 -11.95 -12.61
N ILE A 280 -3.08 -11.70 -13.89
CA ILE A 280 -2.41 -12.32 -15.02
C ILE A 280 -1.46 -11.31 -15.64
N TRP A 281 -0.18 -11.68 -15.77
CA TRP A 281 0.74 -10.90 -16.59
C TRP A 281 0.38 -11.09 -18.06
N ALA A 282 -0.29 -10.09 -18.64
CA ALA A 282 -0.81 -10.14 -20.01
C ALA A 282 0.29 -9.87 -21.04
N GLY A 283 1.40 -9.25 -20.62
CA GLY A 283 2.57 -9.01 -21.43
C GLY A 283 3.21 -7.66 -21.17
N VAL A 284 4.23 -7.26 -21.93
CA VAL A 284 4.75 -7.96 -23.12
C VAL A 284 5.59 -9.18 -22.73
N TRP A 285 5.31 -10.37 -23.29
CA TRP A 285 6.10 -11.57 -23.02
C TRP A 285 7.39 -11.60 -23.87
N PRO A 286 8.46 -12.26 -23.42
CA PRO A 286 9.67 -12.45 -24.23
C PRO A 286 9.39 -13.13 -25.59
N SER A 287 8.38 -14.01 -25.64
CA SER A 287 7.90 -14.64 -26.88
C SER A 287 7.22 -13.66 -27.84
N ASP A 288 6.56 -12.62 -27.30
CA ASP A 288 5.84 -11.61 -28.09
C ASP A 288 6.79 -10.75 -28.91
N ILE A 289 8.01 -10.50 -28.40
CA ILE A 289 9.06 -9.78 -29.12
C ILE A 289 9.33 -10.45 -30.48
N ARG A 290 9.47 -11.78 -30.47
CA ARG A 290 9.70 -12.56 -31.70
C ARG A 290 8.43 -12.63 -32.56
N ARG A 291 7.27 -12.87 -31.94
CA ARG A 291 5.99 -13.07 -32.64
C ARG A 291 5.54 -11.81 -33.39
N TYR A 292 5.63 -10.65 -32.76
CA TYR A 292 5.19 -9.37 -33.31
C TYR A 292 6.34 -8.57 -33.94
N LYS A 293 7.54 -9.14 -34.01
CA LYS A 293 8.76 -8.51 -34.57
C LYS A 293 9.02 -7.12 -33.98
N LEU A 294 8.92 -7.03 -32.65
CA LEU A 294 9.11 -5.78 -31.92
C LEU A 294 10.60 -5.39 -31.92
N PRO A 295 10.92 -4.07 -31.91
CA PRO A 295 12.28 -3.63 -31.69
C PRO A 295 12.76 -4.09 -30.30
N SER A 296 14.00 -4.59 -30.24
CA SER A 296 14.59 -5.13 -29.00
C SER A 296 16.01 -4.63 -28.81
N MET A 297 16.42 -4.52 -27.54
CA MET A 297 17.77 -4.18 -27.12
C MET A 297 18.40 -5.38 -26.40
N LYS A 298 19.74 -5.45 -26.44
CA LYS A 298 20.45 -6.46 -25.65
C LYS A 298 20.37 -6.12 -24.16
N LEU A 299 20.15 -7.13 -23.34
CA LEU A 299 20.19 -7.01 -21.88
C LEU A 299 21.59 -6.61 -21.42
N SER A 300 21.65 -5.73 -20.41
CA SER A 300 22.90 -5.39 -19.73
C SER A 300 23.29 -6.45 -18.71
N ASP A 301 24.53 -6.41 -18.22
CA ASP A 301 24.99 -7.30 -17.14
C ASP A 301 24.15 -7.13 -15.86
N ARG A 302 23.64 -5.92 -15.60
CA ARG A 302 22.74 -5.63 -14.48
C ARG A 302 21.40 -6.34 -14.65
N ASP A 303 20.86 -6.36 -15.86
CA ASP A 303 19.60 -7.02 -16.16
C ASP A 303 19.73 -8.54 -16.03
N ILE A 304 20.84 -9.10 -16.53
CA ILE A 304 21.13 -10.54 -16.40
C ILE A 304 21.25 -10.94 -14.93
N LYS A 305 21.97 -10.14 -14.13
CA LYS A 305 22.06 -10.37 -12.68
C LYS A 305 20.69 -10.35 -12.02
N ARG A 306 19.83 -9.40 -12.41
CA ARG A 306 18.47 -9.30 -11.85
C ARG A 306 17.62 -10.51 -12.20
N ILE A 307 17.74 -11.06 -13.40
CA ILE A 307 17.04 -12.30 -13.80
C ILE A 307 17.47 -13.48 -12.93
N GLN A 308 18.75 -13.57 -12.56
CA GLN A 308 19.24 -14.64 -11.68
C GLN A 308 18.75 -14.51 -10.23
N GLU A 309 18.37 -13.31 -9.80
CA GLU A 309 17.84 -13.03 -8.46
C GLU A 309 16.33 -13.25 -8.33
N LEU A 310 15.59 -13.25 -9.45
CA LEU A 310 14.13 -13.41 -9.52
C LEU A 310 13.72 -14.88 -9.56
#